data_AF-A0A4Y2L4Q9-F1
#
_entry.id   AF-A0A4Y2L4Q9-F1
#
_cell.length_a   1.000
_cell.length_b   1.000
_cell.length_c   1.000
_cell.angle_alpha   90.00
_cell.angle_beta   90.00
_cell.angle_gamma   90.00
#
_symmetry.space_group_name_H-M   'P 1'
#
loop_
_entity.id
_entity.type
_entity.pdbx_description
1 polymer ?
#
loop_
_entity_poly.entity_id
_entity_poly.type
_entity_poly.pdbx_seq_one_letter_code
_entity_poly.pdbx_strand_id
1 'polypeptide(L)'
;MNNSGSLRLFKLPKLNFGAANYIDLIDWPNCVVTEPPLTMHIKDKDLKEMCKEDQFPVLTFEEFPCHTQSVERCVKLISEAVKNVCGETAKDGYIRDKLQARKELPTFDNKGQYYSNI
;
A
#
# COMPACT_ATOMS: atom_id res chain seq x y z
N MET A 1 17.49 26.99 3.50
CA MET A 1 17.53 25.64 4.10
C MET A 1 18.43 24.78 3.25
N ASN A 2 19.43 24.17 3.87
CA ASN A 2 20.63 23.65 3.23
C ASN A 2 20.32 22.36 2.45
N ASN A 3 20.62 22.38 1.16
CA ASN A 3 20.41 21.28 0.23
C ASN A 3 21.65 20.39 0.24
N SER A 4 21.75 19.53 1.25
CA SER A 4 22.82 18.52 1.36
C SER A 4 22.18 17.12 1.38
N GLY A 5 21.91 16.56 0.20
CA GLY A 5 21.79 15.10 -0.04
C GLY A 5 20.95 14.25 0.92
N SER A 6 20.04 14.84 1.70
CA SER A 6 19.26 14.12 2.70
C SER A 6 18.06 13.49 2.02
N LEU A 7 17.90 12.17 2.15
CA LEU A 7 16.68 11.48 1.77
C LEU A 7 15.48 12.15 2.47
N ARG A 8 14.41 12.40 1.71
CA ARG A 8 13.17 12.95 2.28
C ARG A 8 12.48 11.87 3.10
N LEU A 9 12.16 12.21 4.34
CA LEU A 9 11.60 11.29 5.32
C LEU A 9 10.09 11.45 5.38
N PHE A 10 9.36 10.35 5.22
CA PHE A 10 7.94 10.29 5.52
C PHE A 10 7.73 10.03 7.01
N LYS A 11 6.95 10.87 7.69
CA LYS A 11 6.51 10.65 9.07
C LYS A 11 4.99 10.54 9.08
N LEU A 12 4.49 9.50 9.74
CA LEU A 12 3.05 9.33 9.91
C LEU A 12 2.51 10.45 10.83
N PRO A 13 1.51 11.22 10.37
CA PRO A 13 0.85 12.21 11.21
C PRO A 13 0.11 11.51 12.36
N LYS A 14 0.04 12.17 13.52
CA LYS A 14 -0.77 11.68 14.63
C LYS A 14 -2.25 11.81 14.26
N LEU A 15 -2.97 10.68 14.23
CA LEU A 15 -4.39 10.66 13.90
C LEU A 15 -5.25 11.00 15.12
N ASN A 16 -6.27 11.82 14.89
CA ASN A 16 -7.31 12.15 15.86
C ASN A 16 -8.50 11.19 15.71
N PHE A 17 -8.49 10.09 16.46
CA PHE A 17 -9.60 9.12 16.44
C PHE A 17 -10.93 9.65 17.00
N GLY A 18 -10.94 10.84 17.60
CA GLY A 18 -12.16 11.55 18.02
C GLY A 18 -12.72 12.51 16.97
N ALA A 19 -12.14 12.58 15.78
CA ALA A 19 -12.57 13.49 14.72
C ALA A 19 -13.99 13.17 14.23
N ALA A 20 -14.82 14.20 14.08
CA ALA A 20 -16.16 14.07 13.51
C ALA A 20 -16.15 14.06 11.98
N ASN A 21 -15.18 14.74 11.36
CA ASN A 21 -14.99 14.77 9.91
C ASN A 21 -13.59 14.27 9.54
N TYR A 22 -13.46 13.74 8.31
CA TYR A 22 -12.18 13.26 7.79
C TYR A 22 -11.10 14.34 7.72
N ILE A 23 -11.49 15.60 7.47
CA ILE A 23 -10.55 16.73 7.41
C ILE A 23 -9.88 16.98 8.77
N ASP A 24 -10.59 16.69 9.87
CA ASP A 24 -10.14 16.89 11.25
C ASP A 24 -9.33 15.70 11.79
N LEU A 25 -9.14 14.65 10.97
CA LEU A 25 -8.40 13.44 11.34
C LEU A 25 -6.91 13.74 11.55
N ILE A 26 -6.38 14.73 10.84
CA ILE A 26 -5.00 15.22 10.97
C ILE A 26 -5.06 16.69 11.36
N ASP A 27 -4.36 17.05 12.42
CA ASP A 27 -4.19 18.45 12.83
C ASP A 27 -3.16 19.14 11.91
N TRP A 28 -3.59 19.51 10.70
CA TRP A 28 -2.73 20.07 9.67
C TRP A 28 -1.89 21.28 10.12
N PRO A 29 -2.41 22.24 10.91
CA PRO A 29 -1.61 23.35 11.42
C PRO A 29 -0.46 22.94 12.34
N ASN A 30 -0.65 21.92 13.17
CA ASN A 30 0.35 21.47 14.14
C ASN A 30 1.14 20.23 13.67
N CYS A 31 0.84 19.72 12.48
CA CYS A 31 1.51 18.57 11.89
C CYS A 31 2.66 19.01 10.99
N VAL A 32 3.82 18.38 11.16
CA VAL A 32 4.91 18.49 10.17
C VAL A 32 4.48 17.73 8.91
N VAL A 33 4.15 18.46 7.85
CA VAL A 33 3.87 17.86 6.55
C VAL A 33 5.17 17.34 5.95
N THR A 34 5.29 16.02 5.85
CA THR A 34 6.40 15.36 5.19
C THR A 34 6.02 14.91 3.79
N GLU A 35 6.98 14.82 2.88
CA GLU A 35 6.71 14.30 1.55
C GLU A 35 6.18 12.87 1.60
N PRO A 36 5.16 12.56 0.78
CA PRO A 36 4.65 11.20 0.67
C PRO A 36 5.73 10.27 0.11
N PRO A 37 5.73 8.97 0.47
CA PRO A 37 6.66 7.98 -0.09
C PRO A 37 6.66 7.97 -1.62
N LEU A 38 5.52 8.31 -2.21
CA LEU A 38 5.34 8.38 -3.65
C LEU A 38 6.26 9.41 -4.33
N THR A 39 6.53 10.56 -3.69
CA THR A 39 7.35 11.63 -4.29
C THR A 39 8.77 11.71 -3.72
N MET A 40 9.09 10.86 -2.73
CA MET A 40 10.33 10.96 -1.95
C MET A 40 11.61 10.96 -2.81
N HIS A 41 11.56 10.40 -4.02
CA HIS A 41 12.67 10.27 -4.96
C HIS A 41 12.78 11.40 -6.01
N ILE A 42 11.77 12.29 -6.14
CA ILE A 42 11.66 13.34 -7.18
C ILE A 42 12.15 14.70 -6.68
N LYS A 43 13.26 15.29 -7.17
CA LYS A 43 13.83 16.51 -6.55
C LYS A 43 12.84 17.68 -6.51
N ASP A 44 12.95 18.56 -5.51
CA ASP A 44 12.10 19.74 -5.33
C ASP A 44 11.99 20.62 -6.58
N LYS A 45 13.09 20.75 -7.34
CA LYS A 45 13.10 21.54 -8.59
C LYS A 45 12.18 20.93 -9.64
N ASP A 46 12.20 19.61 -9.76
CA ASP A 46 11.43 18.86 -10.74
C ASP A 46 9.95 18.91 -10.34
N LEU A 47 9.63 18.72 -9.04
CA LEU A 47 8.28 18.91 -8.51
C LEU A 47 7.73 20.33 -8.78
N LYS A 48 8.56 21.36 -8.60
CA LYS A 48 8.17 22.76 -8.86
C LYS A 48 7.93 23.05 -10.33
N GLU A 49 8.70 22.45 -11.24
CA GLU A 49 8.50 22.58 -12.67
C GLU A 49 7.20 21.87 -13.10
N MET A 50 6.96 20.66 -12.60
CA MET A 50 5.74 19.89 -12.86
C MET A 50 4.47 20.63 -12.42
N CYS A 51 4.49 21.27 -11.25
CA CYS A 51 3.37 22.09 -10.77
C CYS A 51 3.12 23.35 -11.60
N LYS A 52 4.12 23.84 -12.35
CA LYS A 52 4.00 25.06 -13.18
C LYS A 52 3.56 24.75 -14.61
N GLU A 53 4.04 23.65 -15.16
CA GLU A 53 3.81 23.31 -16.56
C GLU A 53 2.52 22.52 -16.77
N ASP A 54 1.80 22.15 -15.69
CA ASP A 54 0.68 21.19 -15.68
C ASP A 54 1.00 19.89 -16.45
N GLN A 55 2.29 19.64 -16.67
CA GLN A 55 2.82 18.45 -17.27
C GLN A 55 3.54 17.67 -16.19
N PHE A 56 3.08 16.44 -16.04
CA PHE A 56 3.75 15.41 -15.29
C PHE A 56 4.39 14.52 -16.36
N PRO A 57 5.58 14.87 -16.90
CA PRO A 57 6.25 14.05 -17.90
C PRO A 57 6.58 12.71 -17.27
N VAL A 58 5.61 11.82 -17.41
CA VAL A 58 5.50 10.47 -16.87
C VAL A 58 6.34 10.32 -15.60
N LEU A 59 5.78 10.75 -14.46
CA LEU A 59 6.02 9.96 -13.27
C LEU A 59 5.57 8.57 -13.64
N THR A 60 6.52 7.69 -13.93
CA THR A 60 6.29 6.25 -13.98
C THR A 60 5.98 5.86 -12.55
N PHE A 61 4.80 6.24 -12.07
CA PHE A 61 4.21 5.57 -10.95
C PHE A 61 4.16 4.12 -11.37
N GLU A 62 4.73 3.26 -10.53
CA GLU A 62 4.58 1.84 -10.72
C GLU A 62 3.08 1.56 -10.84
N GLU A 63 2.67 0.95 -11.95
CA GLU A 63 1.27 0.60 -12.14
C GLU A 63 0.93 -0.42 -11.06
N PHE A 64 0.20 0.02 -10.03
CA PHE A 64 -0.31 -0.89 -9.01
C PHE A 64 -1.66 -1.43 -9.51
N PRO A 65 -1.74 -2.70 -9.94
CA PRO A 65 -2.96 -3.24 -10.50
C PRO A 65 -4.01 -3.43 -9.40
N CYS A 66 -4.86 -2.42 -9.19
CA CYS A 66 -5.83 -2.37 -8.09
C CYS A 66 -7.05 -3.27 -8.28
N HIS A 67 -7.43 -3.57 -9.53
CA HIS A 67 -8.64 -4.34 -9.87
C HIS A 67 -8.33 -5.74 -10.41
N THR A 68 -7.26 -6.35 -9.91
CA THR A 68 -6.96 -7.74 -10.24
C THR A 68 -7.57 -8.70 -9.24
N GLN A 69 -7.94 -9.89 -9.72
CA GLN A 69 -8.36 -10.99 -8.87
C GLN A 69 -7.30 -11.36 -7.81
N SER A 70 -6.02 -11.10 -8.10
CA SER A 70 -4.94 -11.28 -7.12
C SER A 70 -5.09 -10.36 -5.91
N VAL A 71 -5.35 -9.07 -6.15
CA VAL A 71 -5.58 -8.08 -5.08
C VAL A 71 -6.82 -8.43 -4.27
N GLU A 72 -7.94 -8.79 -4.93
CA GLU A 72 -9.17 -9.22 -4.24
C GLU A 72 -8.91 -10.43 -3.32
N ARG A 73 -8.18 -11.44 -3.81
CA ARG A 73 -7.80 -12.62 -3.02
C ARG A 73 -6.88 -12.26 -1.84
N CYS A 74 -5.99 -11.30 -2.02
CA CYS A 74 -5.10 -10.84 -0.96
C CYS A 74 -5.87 -10.11 0.15
N VAL A 75 -6.75 -9.17 -0.21
CA VAL A 75 -7.63 -8.45 0.74
C VAL A 75 -8.50 -9.43 1.54
N LYS A 76 -9.05 -10.46 0.87
CA LYS A 76 -9.80 -11.52 1.54
C LYS A 76 -8.94 -12.30 2.55
N LEU A 77 -7.72 -12.69 2.17
CA LEU A 77 -6.81 -13.42 3.04
C LEU A 77 -6.43 -12.59 4.28
N ILE A 78 -6.14 -11.30 4.10
CA ILE A 78 -5.83 -10.37 5.20
C ILE A 78 -7.04 -10.25 6.15
N SER A 79 -8.24 -10.08 5.60
CA SER A 79 -9.48 -10.00 6.39
C SER A 79 -9.72 -11.27 7.20
N GLU A 80 -9.49 -12.45 6.61
CA GLU A 80 -9.56 -13.74 7.31
C GLU A 80 -8.51 -13.84 8.43
N ALA A 81 -7.28 -13.40 8.20
CA ALA A 81 -6.24 -13.40 9.23
C ALA A 81 -6.62 -12.49 10.41
N VAL A 82 -7.06 -11.26 10.13
CA VAL A 82 -7.48 -10.29 11.15
C VAL A 82 -8.66 -10.81 11.97
N LYS A 83 -9.58 -11.56 11.35
CA LYS A 83 -10.72 -12.17 12.04
C LYS A 83 -10.32 -13.33 12.96
N ASN A 84 -9.32 -14.13 12.58
CA ASN A 84 -9.00 -15.37 13.27
C ASN A 84 -7.90 -15.22 14.32
N VAL A 85 -6.99 -14.25 14.18
CA VAL A 85 -5.84 -14.09 15.09
C VAL A 85 -5.59 -12.63 15.47
N CYS A 86 -5.11 -12.42 16.69
CA CYS A 86 -4.76 -11.11 17.24
C CYS A 86 -3.24 -10.93 17.28
N GLY A 87 -2.76 -9.69 17.10
CA GLY A 87 -1.34 -9.37 17.03
C GLY A 87 -0.77 -9.45 15.61
N GLU A 88 0.19 -8.58 15.32
CA GLU A 88 0.81 -8.44 14.00
C GLU A 88 1.53 -9.72 13.57
N THR A 89 2.42 -10.26 14.42
CA THR A 89 3.19 -11.47 14.14
C THR A 89 2.31 -12.69 13.88
N ALA A 90 1.21 -12.83 14.62
CA ALA A 90 0.29 -13.95 14.45
C ALA A 90 -0.49 -13.85 13.12
N LYS A 91 -0.97 -12.65 12.77
CA LYS A 91 -1.65 -12.39 11.48
C LYS A 91 -0.73 -12.69 10.31
N ASP A 92 0.52 -12.22 10.40
CA ASP A 92 1.54 -12.41 9.38
C ASP A 92 1.93 -13.89 9.23
N GLY A 93 2.06 -14.63 10.35
CA GLY A 93 2.20 -16.09 10.35
C GLY A 93 1.03 -16.79 9.64
N TYR A 94 -0.22 -16.46 10.01
CA TYR A 94 -1.41 -17.03 9.38
C TYR A 94 -1.44 -16.82 7.86
N ILE A 95 -1.09 -15.61 7.40
CA ILE A 95 -1.03 -15.28 5.97
C ILE A 95 0.02 -16.14 5.26
N ARG A 96 1.25 -16.22 5.82
CA ARG A 96 2.33 -17.02 5.24
C ARG A 96 2.01 -18.50 5.17
N ASP A 97 1.50 -19.08 6.25
CA ASP A 97 1.14 -20.49 6.32
C ASP A 97 0.06 -20.83 5.29
N LYS A 98 -0.95 -19.96 5.15
CA LYS A 98 -2.03 -20.14 4.17
C LYS A 98 -1.55 -19.98 2.73
N LEU A 99 -0.61 -19.07 2.47
CA LEU A 99 0.02 -18.95 1.15
C LEU A 99 0.89 -20.16 0.84
N GLN A 100 1.61 -20.70 1.82
CA GLN A 100 2.44 -21.90 1.65
C GLN A 100 1.58 -23.13 1.36
N ALA A 101 0.52 -23.36 2.15
CA ALA A 101 -0.44 -24.44 1.89
C ALA A 101 -1.09 -24.33 0.50
N ARG A 102 -1.34 -23.10 -0.01
CA ARG A 102 -1.86 -22.89 -1.37
C ARG A 102 -0.87 -23.26 -2.47
N LYS A 103 0.44 -23.16 -2.23
CA LYS A 103 1.47 -23.58 -3.20
C LYS A 103 1.56 -25.09 -3.34
N GLU A 104 1.18 -25.83 -2.30
CA GLU A 104 1.15 -27.29 -2.31
C GLU A 104 -0.08 -27.84 -3.05
N LEU A 105 -1.10 -27.00 -3.29
CA LEU A 105 -2.27 -27.38 -4.07
C LEU A 105 -1.94 -27.42 -5.57
N PRO A 106 -2.53 -28.36 -6.33
CA PRO A 106 -2.36 -28.41 -7.77
C PRO A 106 -2.83 -27.11 -8.42
N THR A 107 -2.04 -26.60 -9.36
CA THR A 107 -2.45 -25.49 -10.22
C THR A 107 -3.24 -26.01 -11.41
N PHE A 108 -4.34 -25.32 -11.73
CA PHE A 108 -5.19 -25.66 -12.85
C PHE A 108 -5.29 -24.46 -13.79
N ASP A 109 -5.08 -24.68 -15.08
CA ASP A 109 -5.21 -23.68 -16.14
C ASP A 109 -6.68 -23.38 -16.44
N ASN A 110 -7.55 -24.37 -16.24
CA ASN A 110 -8.99 -24.23 -16.44
C ASN A 110 -9.78 -25.09 -15.46
N LYS A 111 -11.07 -24.75 -15.32
CA LYS A 111 -11.99 -25.41 -14.41
C LYS A 111 -12.22 -26.90 -14.73
N GLY A 112 -12.04 -27.32 -15.99
CA GLY A 112 -12.21 -28.70 -16.41
C GLY A 112 -11.20 -29.65 -15.76
N GLN A 113 -9.94 -29.22 -15.65
CA GLN A 113 -8.86 -30.02 -15.04
C GLN A 113 -9.12 -30.35 -13.56
N TYR A 114 -9.91 -29.54 -12.85
CA TYR A 114 -10.30 -29.82 -11.47
C TYR A 114 -11.19 -31.06 -11.36
N TYR A 115 -12.13 -31.24 -12.29
CA TYR A 115 -13.04 -32.39 -12.30
C TYR A 115 -12.39 -33.67 -12.84
N SER A 116 -11.26 -33.55 -13.54
CA SER A 116 -10.51 -34.70 -14.05
C SER A 116 -9.64 -35.39 -12.99
N ASN A 117 -9.42 -34.74 -11.85
CA ASN A 117 -8.57 -35.23 -10.74
C ASN A 117 -9.38 -35.77 -9.55
N ILE A 118 -10.71 -35.91 -9.71
CA ILE A 118 -11.66 -36.49 -8.74
C ILE A 118 -12.22 -37.76 -9.36
#